data_AF-A0A239RDQ3-F1
#
_entry.id   AF-A0A239RDQ3-F1
#
_cell.length_a   1.000
_cell.length_b   1.000
_cell.length_c   1.000
_cell.angle_alpha   90.00
_cell.angle_beta   90.00
_cell.angle_gamma   90.00
#
_symmetry.space_group_name_H-M   'P 1'
#
loop_
_entity.id
_entity.type
_entity.pdbx_description
1 polymer ?
#
loop_
_entity_poly.entity_id
_entity_poly.type
_entity_poly.pdbx_seq_one_letter_code
_entity_poly.pdbx_strand_id
1 'polypeptide(L)'
;MSRLKTYNMITRKISQITLAFLVALIFTIAFSSENSSLIIDSFVPAVHAAGEDEEENTSFKVQEDSTESSKYKPDETGFVDYSGDVDIYTGKPVDDNDDNTRNSYYIAIKDGSTYDAEHSMFIYTLENGTFSCSVCDGMVVTNPVLLEKEGEYNVALYRNGVKVDGIPATVTDPGSYVVITWDNESENQLMSFQIVEKETGRINQYIIPQGFTIKTVYLDGELQKNSFGSVDMTKEGYYEICYRCSATGIDYYLNVTTDHTPPDVTFEGIDSNSKAKGPVTLKGLQEGDTVYILLNSDETGKMNYQNQITKEGEYHVTVMDKAGNSISRDFIIMFYLNVKGVFFLSLIVVLIIGVLIALYISRKRLRVR
;
A
#
# COMPACT_ATOMS: atom_id res chain seq x y z
N MET A 1 37.27 49.03 -63.87
CA MET A 1 37.64 48.98 -62.44
C MET A 1 36.45 48.81 -61.46
N SER A 2 35.17 48.89 -61.88
CA SER A 2 34.03 48.85 -60.93
C SER A 2 33.43 47.45 -60.64
N ARG A 3 33.71 46.41 -61.44
CA ARG A 3 33.13 45.07 -61.23
C ARG A 3 33.89 44.18 -60.23
N LEU A 4 35.14 44.51 -59.88
CA LEU A 4 35.92 43.74 -58.89
C LEU A 4 35.55 44.06 -57.43
N LYS A 5 35.05 45.28 -57.15
CA LYS A 5 34.66 45.68 -55.78
C LYS A 5 33.36 45.02 -55.32
N THR A 6 32.41 44.78 -56.21
CA THR A 6 31.11 44.18 -55.87
C THR A 6 31.22 42.69 -55.56
N TYR A 7 32.17 41.98 -56.19
CA TYR A 7 32.34 40.54 -55.98
C TYR A 7 32.94 40.19 -54.62
N ASN A 8 33.93 40.98 -54.15
CA ASN A 8 34.54 40.79 -52.83
C ASN A 8 33.61 41.15 -51.67
N MET A 9 32.56 41.96 -51.90
CA MET A 9 31.60 42.32 -50.87
C MET A 9 30.54 41.23 -50.64
N ILE A 10 30.20 40.46 -51.68
CA ILE A 10 29.20 39.38 -51.61
C ILE A 10 29.81 38.11 -50.98
N THR A 11 31.05 37.74 -51.33
CA THR A 11 31.73 36.60 -50.70
C THR A 11 32.03 36.82 -49.22
N ARG A 12 32.34 38.05 -48.79
CA ARG A 12 32.49 38.38 -47.36
C ARG A 12 31.18 38.26 -46.59
N LYS A 13 30.04 38.66 -47.19
CA LYS A 13 28.72 38.53 -46.55
C LYS A 13 28.26 37.07 -46.44
N ILE A 14 28.49 36.23 -47.45
CA ILE A 14 28.10 34.82 -47.40
C ILE A 14 28.94 34.05 -46.37
N SER A 15 30.24 34.34 -46.27
CA SER A 15 31.13 33.72 -45.25
C SER A 15 30.76 34.13 -43.82
N GLN A 16 30.31 35.37 -43.60
CA GLN A 16 29.84 35.81 -42.29
C GLN A 16 28.48 35.22 -41.92
N ILE A 17 27.59 35.00 -42.89
CA ILE A 17 26.29 34.35 -42.65
C ILE A 17 26.48 32.88 -42.29
N THR A 18 27.36 32.14 -42.95
CA THR A 18 27.65 30.73 -42.60
C THR A 18 28.36 30.59 -41.26
N LEU A 19 29.25 31.52 -40.91
CA LEU A 19 29.89 31.53 -39.58
C LEU A 19 28.90 31.90 -38.48
N ALA A 20 28.00 32.86 -38.73
CA ALA A 20 26.93 33.22 -37.80
C ALA A 20 25.94 32.06 -37.60
N PHE A 21 25.63 31.30 -38.65
CA PHE A 21 24.76 30.11 -38.53
C PHE A 21 25.44 28.98 -37.74
N LEU A 22 26.75 28.77 -37.94
CA LEU A 22 27.52 27.77 -37.19
C LEU A 22 27.67 28.16 -35.71
N VAL A 23 27.93 29.43 -35.43
CA VAL A 23 28.02 29.96 -34.05
C VAL A 23 26.65 29.96 -33.38
N ALA A 24 25.57 30.29 -34.11
CA ALA A 24 24.20 30.19 -33.60
C ALA A 24 23.82 28.74 -33.28
N LEU A 25 24.15 27.78 -34.14
CA LEU A 25 23.90 26.35 -33.88
C LEU A 25 24.65 25.85 -32.64
N ILE A 26 25.91 26.26 -32.46
CA ILE A 26 26.71 25.92 -31.28
C ILE A 26 26.14 26.60 -30.02
N PHE A 27 25.67 27.85 -30.12
CA PHE A 27 25.03 28.55 -29.00
C PHE A 27 23.66 27.96 -28.63
N THR A 28 22.84 27.52 -29.60
CA THR A 28 21.54 26.90 -29.31
C THR A 28 21.70 25.54 -28.63
N ILE A 29 22.76 24.79 -28.96
CA ILE A 29 23.09 23.52 -28.30
C ILE A 29 23.65 23.76 -26.88
N ALA A 30 24.40 24.85 -26.66
CA ALA A 30 24.95 25.20 -25.34
C ALA A 30 23.90 25.84 -24.40
N PHE A 31 22.91 26.58 -24.91
CA PHE A 31 21.89 27.24 -24.09
C PHE A 31 20.70 26.34 -23.73
N SER A 32 20.57 25.17 -24.36
CA SER A 32 19.51 24.21 -24.01
C SER A 32 19.85 23.33 -22.79
N SER A 33 21.05 23.45 -22.20
CA SER A 33 21.48 22.68 -21.02
C SER A 33 21.41 23.46 -19.69
N GLU A 34 21.05 24.73 -19.71
CA GLU A 34 20.90 25.57 -18.51
C GLU A 34 19.53 26.25 -18.55
N ASN A 35 18.50 25.59 -18.02
CA ASN A 35 17.36 26.24 -17.35
C ASN A 35 16.35 25.17 -16.91
N SER A 36 16.40 24.81 -15.63
CA SER A 36 15.25 24.33 -14.85
C SER A 36 15.65 24.30 -13.37
N SER A 37 15.66 25.47 -12.74
CA SER A 37 15.55 25.59 -11.29
C SER A 37 14.57 26.70 -11.01
N LEU A 38 13.32 26.34 -10.70
CA LEU A 38 12.36 27.26 -10.13
C LEU A 38 11.78 26.63 -8.85
N ILE A 39 12.18 27.27 -7.77
CA ILE A 39 11.75 27.15 -6.38
C ILE A 39 10.25 27.49 -6.32
N ILE A 40 9.47 26.66 -5.64
CA ILE A 40 8.15 27.06 -5.12
C ILE A 40 8.21 26.88 -3.60
N ASP A 41 8.39 28.02 -2.92
CA ASP A 41 7.99 28.21 -1.54
C ASP A 41 6.45 28.29 -1.50
N SER A 42 5.82 27.49 -0.64
CA SER A 42 4.43 27.73 -0.24
C SER A 42 4.25 27.47 1.25
N PHE A 43 4.30 28.57 2.00
CA PHE A 43 3.39 28.95 3.08
C PHE A 43 2.68 27.85 3.89
N VAL A 44 3.08 27.75 5.16
CA VAL A 44 2.25 27.26 6.26
C VAL A 44 1.91 28.46 7.15
N PRO A 45 0.63 28.83 7.36
CA PRO A 45 0.25 29.68 8.47
C PRO A 45 -0.07 28.81 9.69
N ALA A 46 0.64 29.08 10.78
CA ALA A 46 0.22 28.71 12.12
C ALA A 46 -0.91 29.64 12.58
N VAL A 47 -1.96 29.11 13.20
CA VAL A 47 -2.85 29.87 14.09
C VAL A 47 -3.24 29.03 15.32
N HIS A 48 -3.15 29.73 16.45
CA HIS A 48 -3.45 29.48 17.85
C HIS A 48 -4.71 28.68 18.26
N ALA A 49 -4.50 27.85 19.29
CA ALA A 49 -5.13 27.80 20.64
C ALA A 49 -6.48 28.51 20.93
N ALA A 50 -7.42 27.80 21.59
CA ALA A 50 -7.93 28.05 22.96
C ALA A 50 -9.33 27.41 23.23
N GLY A 51 -9.59 27.07 24.51
CA GLY A 51 -10.93 26.92 25.14
C GLY A 51 -11.42 25.47 25.29
N GLU A 52 -11.39 24.86 26.49
CA GLU A 52 -12.29 25.01 27.67
C GLU A 52 -13.50 24.07 27.64
N ASP A 53 -13.48 23.13 28.60
CA ASP A 53 -14.52 22.57 29.47
C ASP A 53 -15.96 22.38 28.95
N GLU A 54 -16.51 21.17 29.15
CA GLU A 54 -17.66 20.96 30.05
C GLU A 54 -17.93 19.45 30.27
N GLU A 55 -18.07 19.08 31.55
CA GLU A 55 -18.60 17.82 32.04
C GLU A 55 -20.13 17.80 31.85
N GLU A 56 -20.71 16.68 31.42
CA GLU A 56 -22.09 16.38 31.81
C GLU A 56 -22.34 14.90 32.10
N ASN A 57 -23.02 14.72 33.22
CA ASN A 57 -23.24 13.52 34.00
C ASN A 57 -24.71 13.12 33.77
N THR A 58 -25.01 11.90 33.29
CA THR A 58 -26.39 11.42 33.25
C THR A 58 -26.55 10.01 33.81
N SER A 59 -27.49 9.93 34.74
CA SER A 59 -27.78 8.81 35.63
C SER A 59 -28.58 7.69 34.97
N PHE A 60 -28.21 6.46 35.30
CA PHE A 60 -28.89 5.21 34.96
C PHE A 60 -30.12 4.98 35.85
N LYS A 61 -31.29 4.68 35.27
CA LYS A 61 -32.47 4.13 35.97
C LYS A 61 -32.86 2.80 35.34
N VAL A 62 -32.86 1.74 36.14
CA VAL A 62 -33.39 0.41 35.79
C VAL A 62 -34.88 0.38 36.15
N GLN A 63 -35.69 -0.11 35.23
CA GLN A 63 -37.12 -0.38 35.43
C GLN A 63 -37.30 -1.90 35.44
N GLU A 64 -37.75 -2.43 36.58
CA GLU A 64 -38.15 -3.84 36.73
C GLU A 64 -39.51 -4.04 36.06
N ASP A 65 -39.61 -5.04 35.18
CA ASP A 65 -40.88 -5.58 34.69
C ASP A 65 -41.05 -7.02 35.19
N SER A 66 -42.20 -7.30 35.77
CA SER A 66 -42.50 -8.51 36.54
C SER A 66 -43.63 -9.28 35.86
N THR A 67 -43.32 -10.42 35.25
CA THR A 67 -44.32 -11.41 34.82
C THR A 67 -44.30 -12.62 35.75
N GLU A 68 -45.40 -12.81 36.48
CA GLU A 68 -45.62 -13.93 37.41
C GLU A 68 -45.67 -15.29 36.68
N SER A 69 -44.70 -16.16 36.97
CA SER A 69 -44.71 -17.58 36.61
C SER A 69 -45.48 -18.40 37.66
N SER A 70 -46.46 -19.19 37.21
CA SER A 70 -47.41 -19.95 38.04
C SER A 70 -46.82 -21.09 38.91
N LYS A 71 -45.49 -21.23 38.99
CA LYS A 71 -44.81 -22.20 39.89
C LYS A 71 -44.44 -21.61 41.26
N TYR A 72 -44.66 -20.31 41.48
CA TYR A 72 -44.30 -19.61 42.71
C TYR A 72 -45.51 -19.47 43.63
N LYS A 73 -45.64 -20.35 44.62
CA LYS A 73 -46.55 -20.12 45.76
C LYS A 73 -45.74 -20.20 47.06
N PRO A 74 -45.42 -19.06 47.69
CA PRO A 74 -44.80 -19.09 49.02
C PRO A 74 -45.76 -19.70 50.03
N ASP A 75 -45.24 -20.54 50.93
CA ASP A 75 -46.01 -20.97 52.09
C ASP A 75 -46.02 -19.87 53.18
N GLU A 76 -46.83 -20.07 54.24
CA GLU A 76 -47.00 -19.09 55.31
C GLU A 76 -45.73 -18.83 56.14
N THR A 77 -44.62 -19.51 55.87
CA THR A 77 -43.31 -19.29 56.52
C THR A 77 -42.36 -18.42 55.69
N GLY A 78 -42.74 -18.05 54.46
CA GLY A 78 -41.90 -17.26 53.56
C GLY A 78 -40.76 -18.06 52.93
N PHE A 79 -40.73 -19.38 53.12
CA PHE A 79 -39.81 -20.28 52.43
C PHE A 79 -40.52 -20.86 51.20
N VAL A 80 -39.82 -20.82 50.06
CA VAL A 80 -40.29 -21.43 48.82
C VAL A 80 -39.61 -22.79 48.72
N ASP A 81 -40.38 -23.87 48.87
CA ASP A 81 -39.90 -25.24 48.69
C ASP A 81 -39.73 -25.52 47.19
N TYR A 82 -38.59 -25.06 46.65
CA TYR A 82 -38.22 -25.26 45.26
C TYR A 82 -37.52 -26.62 45.12
N SER A 83 -38.14 -27.53 44.37
CA SER A 83 -37.67 -28.91 44.16
C SER A 83 -37.07 -29.14 42.75
N GLY A 84 -36.81 -28.08 41.99
CA GLY A 84 -36.21 -28.15 40.65
C GLY A 84 -34.69 -27.95 40.67
N ASP A 85 -34.06 -28.11 39.52
CA ASP A 85 -32.63 -27.82 39.35
C ASP A 85 -32.36 -26.31 39.49
N VAL A 86 -31.21 -25.97 40.05
CA VAL A 86 -30.76 -24.59 40.29
C VAL A 86 -29.49 -24.35 39.49
N ASP A 87 -29.41 -23.21 38.79
CA ASP A 87 -28.19 -22.80 38.11
C ASP A 87 -27.08 -22.53 39.13
N ILE A 88 -25.97 -23.27 39.02
CA ILE A 88 -24.82 -23.20 39.94
C ILE A 88 -24.07 -21.86 39.89
N TYR A 89 -24.21 -21.07 38.82
CA TYR A 89 -23.54 -19.77 38.68
C TYR A 89 -24.39 -18.61 39.17
N THR A 90 -25.72 -18.71 39.08
CA THR A 90 -26.64 -17.61 39.40
C THR A 90 -27.50 -17.86 40.63
N GLY A 91 -27.61 -19.11 41.09
CA GLY A 91 -28.41 -19.50 42.25
C GLY A 91 -29.92 -19.43 42.03
N LYS A 92 -30.37 -19.30 40.77
CA LYS A 92 -31.79 -19.18 40.40
C LYS A 92 -32.36 -20.52 39.89
N PRO A 93 -33.68 -20.77 40.08
CA PRO A 93 -34.41 -21.85 39.43
C PRO A 93 -34.11 -21.95 37.93
N VAL A 94 -33.85 -23.17 37.44
CA VAL A 94 -33.86 -23.45 36.01
C VAL A 94 -35.33 -23.52 35.55
N ASP A 95 -35.80 -22.55 34.76
CA ASP A 95 -37.15 -22.59 34.21
C ASP A 95 -37.26 -23.68 33.14
N ASP A 96 -37.85 -24.82 33.49
CA ASP A 96 -38.14 -25.95 32.57
C ASP A 96 -39.19 -25.64 31.47
N ASN A 97 -39.53 -24.37 31.26
CA ASN A 97 -40.56 -23.93 30.32
C ASN A 97 -40.03 -23.06 29.19
N ASP A 98 -38.75 -23.21 28.84
CA ASP A 98 -38.29 -22.84 27.52
C ASP A 98 -37.95 -24.09 26.72
N ASP A 99 -38.65 -24.22 25.60
CA ASP A 99 -38.34 -25.03 24.43
C ASP A 99 -37.01 -24.55 23.79
N ASN A 100 -35.98 -24.37 24.61
CA ASN A 100 -34.63 -24.01 24.25
C ASN A 100 -33.80 -25.30 24.19
N THR A 101 -34.04 -26.11 23.15
CA THR A 101 -32.88 -26.53 22.37
C THR A 101 -32.13 -25.26 22.01
N ARG A 102 -31.18 -24.84 22.86
CA ARG A 102 -30.22 -23.80 22.53
C ARG A 102 -29.71 -24.17 21.14
N ASN A 103 -30.03 -23.37 20.13
CA ASN A 103 -29.43 -23.49 18.82
C ASN A 103 -27.92 -23.30 19.03
N SER A 104 -27.21 -24.40 19.25
CA SER A 104 -25.82 -24.46 19.70
C SER A 104 -24.82 -24.02 18.62
N TYR A 105 -25.34 -23.46 17.52
CA TYR A 105 -24.60 -23.07 16.35
C TYR A 105 -24.27 -21.56 16.34
N TYR A 106 -25.02 -20.72 17.06
CA TYR A 106 -24.81 -19.27 17.07
C TYR A 106 -24.29 -18.78 18.42
N ILE A 107 -23.10 -18.17 18.46
CA ILE A 107 -22.42 -17.76 19.68
C ILE A 107 -22.04 -16.28 19.59
N ALA A 108 -22.57 -15.45 20.49
CA ALA A 108 -22.25 -14.02 20.53
C ALA A 108 -20.77 -13.77 20.87
N ILE A 109 -20.13 -12.86 20.13
CA ILE A 109 -18.73 -12.46 20.28
C ILE A 109 -18.66 -11.03 20.82
N LYS A 110 -17.58 -10.71 21.54
CA LYS A 110 -17.42 -9.38 22.18
C LYS A 110 -17.27 -8.22 21.19
N ASP A 111 -16.93 -8.49 19.94
CA ASP A 111 -16.85 -7.49 18.87
C ASP A 111 -18.23 -7.09 18.32
N GLY A 112 -19.32 -7.64 18.89
CA GLY A 112 -20.70 -7.37 18.44
C GLY A 112 -21.19 -8.33 17.36
N SER A 113 -20.34 -9.22 16.84
CA SER A 113 -20.74 -10.26 15.89
C SER A 113 -21.32 -11.49 16.58
N THR A 114 -21.95 -12.36 15.79
CA THR A 114 -22.36 -13.71 16.18
C THR A 114 -21.59 -14.73 15.35
N TYR A 115 -20.93 -15.68 15.99
CA TYR A 115 -20.24 -16.77 15.31
C TYR A 115 -21.20 -17.91 14.99
N ASP A 116 -21.31 -18.25 13.71
CA ASP A 116 -21.97 -19.44 13.19
C ASP A 116 -20.96 -20.60 13.13
N ALA A 117 -21.12 -21.58 14.01
CA ALA A 117 -20.25 -22.74 14.13
C ALA A 117 -20.48 -23.78 13.01
N GLU A 118 -21.62 -23.78 12.32
CA GLU A 118 -21.89 -24.68 11.20
C GLU A 118 -21.10 -24.22 9.96
N HIS A 119 -21.12 -22.92 9.69
CA HIS A 119 -20.47 -22.33 8.52
C HIS A 119 -19.07 -21.75 8.82
N SER A 120 -18.69 -21.67 10.09
CA SER A 120 -17.43 -21.06 10.56
C SER A 120 -17.29 -19.58 10.16
N MET A 121 -18.38 -18.83 10.28
CA MET A 121 -18.47 -17.42 9.86
C MET A 121 -18.85 -16.52 11.05
N PHE A 122 -18.27 -15.32 11.11
CA PHE A 122 -18.68 -14.23 11.98
C PHE A 122 -19.74 -13.39 11.26
N ILE A 123 -20.93 -13.30 11.84
CA ILE A 123 -22.10 -12.63 11.29
C ILE A 123 -22.31 -11.29 11.99
N TYR A 124 -22.29 -10.23 11.21
CA TYR A 124 -22.64 -8.87 11.63
C TYR A 124 -24.06 -8.56 11.16
N THR A 125 -24.98 -8.39 12.12
CA THR A 125 -26.39 -8.13 11.83
C THR A 125 -26.62 -6.63 11.65
N LEU A 126 -27.25 -6.25 10.55
CA LEU A 126 -27.61 -4.88 10.19
C LEU A 126 -29.14 -4.79 10.06
N GLU A 127 -29.69 -3.58 9.99
CA GLU A 127 -31.15 -3.37 9.96
C GLU A 127 -31.85 -4.17 8.83
N ASN A 128 -31.25 -4.19 7.64
CA ASN A 128 -31.85 -4.77 6.43
C ASN A 128 -31.02 -5.93 5.83
N GLY A 129 -30.20 -6.59 6.64
CA GLY A 129 -29.41 -7.72 6.18
C GLY A 129 -28.28 -8.15 7.11
N THR A 130 -27.42 -9.02 6.60
CA THR A 130 -26.26 -9.54 7.32
C THR A 130 -25.01 -9.42 6.47
N PHE A 131 -23.88 -9.23 7.14
CA PHE A 131 -22.55 -9.37 6.56
C PHE A 131 -21.83 -10.49 7.28
N SER A 132 -21.39 -11.51 6.57
CA SER A 132 -20.68 -12.65 7.15
C SER A 132 -19.23 -12.66 6.67
N CYS A 133 -18.31 -13.00 7.58
CA CYS A 133 -16.88 -13.05 7.28
C CYS A 133 -16.23 -14.27 7.95
N SER A 134 -15.29 -14.94 7.30
CA SER A 134 -14.59 -16.08 7.92
C SER A 134 -13.59 -15.68 9.01
N VAL A 135 -13.38 -14.38 9.21
CA VAL A 135 -12.53 -13.80 10.25
C VAL A 135 -13.29 -12.72 11.02
N CYS A 136 -12.93 -12.48 12.28
CA CYS A 136 -13.54 -11.42 13.09
C CYS A 136 -12.80 -10.08 12.93
N ASP A 137 -13.35 -9.04 13.53
CA ASP A 137 -12.75 -7.71 13.52
C ASP A 137 -11.36 -7.71 14.17
N GLY A 138 -10.41 -7.02 13.53
CA GLY A 138 -9.02 -6.91 13.93
C GLY A 138 -8.14 -8.13 13.66
N MET A 139 -8.67 -9.20 13.06
CA MET A 139 -7.90 -10.43 12.85
C MET A 139 -6.84 -10.27 11.74
N VAL A 140 -5.66 -10.85 11.97
CA VAL A 140 -4.58 -10.95 10.96
C VAL A 140 -4.44 -12.41 10.53
N VAL A 141 -4.45 -12.66 9.21
CA VAL A 141 -4.40 -14.00 8.62
C VAL A 141 -3.45 -14.07 7.43
N THR A 142 -3.04 -15.28 7.07
CA THR A 142 -2.25 -15.58 5.85
C THR A 142 -3.04 -16.34 4.80
N ASN A 143 -4.27 -16.73 5.13
CA ASN A 143 -5.15 -17.52 4.27
C ASN A 143 -6.23 -16.62 3.64
N PRO A 144 -6.87 -17.09 2.55
CA PRO A 144 -8.03 -16.41 1.97
C PRO A 144 -9.14 -16.16 3.00
N VAL A 145 -9.84 -15.04 2.85
CA VAL A 145 -10.98 -14.66 3.68
C VAL A 145 -12.25 -14.74 2.84
N LEU A 146 -13.26 -15.43 3.37
CA LEU A 146 -14.59 -15.54 2.76
C LEU A 146 -15.47 -14.40 3.25
N LEU A 147 -16.26 -13.84 2.34
CA LEU A 147 -17.20 -12.74 2.62
C LEU A 147 -18.55 -13.08 2.01
N GLU A 148 -19.62 -12.81 2.75
CA GLU A 148 -20.99 -12.98 2.27
C GLU A 148 -21.83 -11.77 2.65
N LYS A 149 -22.69 -11.34 1.73
CA LYS A 149 -23.64 -10.25 1.92
C LYS A 149 -25.03 -10.76 1.61
N GLU A 150 -25.93 -10.68 2.59
CA GLU A 150 -27.34 -11.02 2.41
C GLU A 150 -28.23 -9.84 2.77
N GLY A 151 -29.23 -9.55 1.94
CA GLY A 151 -30.13 -8.41 2.13
C GLY A 151 -29.70 -7.12 1.43
N GLU A 152 -30.46 -6.06 1.68
CA GLU A 152 -30.39 -4.78 0.97
C GLU A 152 -29.96 -3.66 1.92
N TYR A 153 -28.65 -3.40 1.94
CA TYR A 153 -28.03 -2.31 2.70
C TYR A 153 -26.79 -1.80 1.97
N ASN A 154 -26.35 -0.60 2.33
CA ASN A 154 -25.14 0.00 1.79
C ASN A 154 -23.90 -0.59 2.45
N VAL A 155 -22.96 -1.07 1.63
CA VAL A 155 -21.68 -1.61 2.10
C VAL A 155 -20.60 -1.39 1.05
N ALA A 156 -19.38 -1.17 1.52
CA ALA A 156 -18.21 -1.11 0.68
C ALA A 156 -17.02 -1.76 1.38
N LEU A 157 -16.20 -2.45 0.59
CA LEU A 157 -14.93 -3.01 1.01
C LEU A 157 -13.80 -2.13 0.48
N TYR A 158 -12.84 -1.80 1.32
CA TYR A 158 -11.64 -1.08 0.95
C TYR A 158 -10.43 -1.96 1.21
N ARG A 159 -9.48 -1.98 0.27
CA ARG A 159 -8.17 -2.60 0.42
C ARG A 159 -7.10 -1.52 0.34
N ASN A 160 -6.31 -1.37 1.39
CA ASN A 160 -5.27 -0.35 1.51
C ASN A 160 -5.79 1.07 1.19
N GLY A 161 -7.02 1.39 1.62
CA GLY A 161 -7.67 2.68 1.36
C GLY A 161 -8.31 2.83 -0.03
N VAL A 162 -8.15 1.84 -0.93
CA VAL A 162 -8.78 1.86 -2.26
C VAL A 162 -10.05 1.01 -2.24
N LYS A 163 -11.16 1.58 -2.71
CA LYS A 163 -12.44 0.88 -2.80
C LYS A 163 -12.34 -0.30 -3.76
N VAL A 164 -12.76 -1.47 -3.30
CA VAL A 164 -12.92 -2.69 -4.11
C VAL A 164 -14.27 -2.62 -4.83
N ASP A 165 -14.31 -3.11 -6.07
CA ASP A 165 -15.55 -3.19 -6.83
C ASP A 165 -16.46 -4.29 -6.27
N GLY A 166 -17.61 -3.88 -5.71
CA GLY A 166 -18.55 -4.77 -5.03
C GLY A 166 -17.99 -5.45 -3.77
N ILE A 167 -18.70 -6.49 -3.32
CA ILE A 167 -18.26 -7.39 -2.26
C ILE A 167 -17.96 -8.75 -2.91
N PRO A 168 -16.68 -9.12 -3.07
CA PRO A 168 -16.34 -10.42 -3.63
C PRO A 168 -16.60 -11.53 -2.61
N ALA A 169 -16.91 -12.76 -3.07
CA ALA A 169 -17.11 -13.91 -2.19
C ALA A 169 -15.83 -14.34 -1.44
N THR A 170 -14.66 -13.99 -1.99
CA THR A 170 -13.36 -14.32 -1.40
C THR A 170 -12.35 -13.24 -1.72
N VAL A 171 -11.52 -12.89 -0.75
CA VAL A 171 -10.32 -12.07 -0.95
C VAL A 171 -9.07 -12.85 -0.55
N THR A 172 -8.05 -12.79 -1.41
CA THR A 172 -6.80 -13.55 -1.27
C THR A 172 -5.58 -12.66 -1.18
N ASP A 173 -5.65 -11.46 -1.74
CA ASP A 173 -4.47 -10.66 -1.91
C ASP A 173 -4.05 -9.99 -0.60
N PRO A 174 -2.75 -9.89 -0.29
CA PRO A 174 -2.26 -9.20 0.89
C PRO A 174 -2.70 -7.73 0.96
N GLY A 175 -3.07 -7.27 2.15
CA GLY A 175 -3.49 -5.89 2.40
C GLY A 175 -4.31 -5.73 3.67
N SER A 176 -4.53 -4.47 4.03
CA SER A 176 -5.47 -4.08 5.09
C SER A 176 -6.85 -3.89 4.48
N TYR A 177 -7.83 -4.61 4.99
CA TYR A 177 -9.21 -4.59 4.54
C TYR A 177 -10.08 -3.89 5.58
N VAL A 178 -10.97 -3.01 5.11
CA VAL A 178 -11.95 -2.32 5.94
C VAL A 178 -13.32 -2.43 5.28
N VAL A 179 -14.31 -2.88 6.04
CA VAL A 179 -15.70 -2.95 5.63
C VAL A 179 -16.43 -1.78 6.26
N ILE A 180 -17.05 -0.94 5.45
CA ILE A 180 -17.87 0.18 5.90
C ILE A 180 -19.33 -0.03 5.49
N THR A 181 -20.23 0.48 6.30
CA THR A 181 -21.67 0.56 6.02
C THR A 181 -22.13 1.99 6.31
N TRP A 182 -23.22 2.42 5.67
CA TRP A 182 -23.75 3.75 5.91
C TRP A 182 -25.26 3.83 5.70
N ASP A 183 -25.89 4.74 6.41
CA ASP A 183 -27.27 5.14 6.22
C ASP A 183 -27.33 6.60 5.73
N ASN A 184 -28.48 7.26 5.91
CA ASN A 184 -28.64 8.66 5.51
C ASN A 184 -27.98 9.64 6.48
N GLU A 185 -27.54 9.19 7.65
CA GLU A 185 -27.09 10.02 8.77
C GLU A 185 -25.63 9.76 9.17
N SER A 186 -25.10 8.55 8.92
CA SER A 186 -23.81 8.11 9.41
C SER A 186 -23.11 7.09 8.50
N GLU A 187 -21.78 7.11 8.52
CA GLU A 187 -20.91 6.07 7.96
C GLU A 187 -20.18 5.39 9.13
N ASN A 188 -20.25 4.07 9.19
CA ASN A 188 -19.73 3.26 10.27
C ASN A 188 -18.81 2.16 9.72
N GLN A 189 -17.61 2.05 10.31
CA GLN A 189 -16.77 0.87 10.10
C GLN A 189 -17.44 -0.33 10.77
N LEU A 190 -17.74 -1.36 9.97
CA LEU A 190 -18.33 -2.60 10.45
C LEU A 190 -17.27 -3.53 11.02
N MET A 191 -16.18 -3.72 10.26
CA MET A 191 -15.03 -4.50 10.68
C MET A 191 -13.79 -4.16 9.87
N SER A 192 -12.64 -4.62 10.34
CA SER A 192 -11.36 -4.59 9.64
C SER A 192 -10.62 -5.90 9.83
N PHE A 193 -9.77 -6.27 8.87
CA PHE A 193 -8.87 -7.41 8.99
C PHE A 193 -7.65 -7.21 8.08
N GLN A 194 -6.62 -8.03 8.27
CA GLN A 194 -5.41 -7.96 7.44
C GLN A 194 -5.07 -9.33 6.87
N ILE A 195 -4.80 -9.38 5.56
CA ILE A 195 -4.17 -10.53 4.92
C ILE A 195 -2.70 -10.20 4.72
N VAL A 196 -1.81 -11.05 5.21
CA VAL A 196 -0.37 -10.92 5.01
C VAL A 196 0.21 -12.13 4.30
N GLU A 197 1.35 -11.94 3.65
CA GLU A 197 2.12 -13.05 3.14
C GLU A 197 2.70 -13.88 4.29
N LYS A 198 3.09 -15.12 4.00
CA LYS A 198 3.74 -15.99 4.99
C LYS A 198 5.09 -15.45 5.47
N GLU A 199 5.70 -14.58 4.68
CA GLU A 199 6.90 -13.83 5.01
C GLU A 199 6.55 -12.35 4.82
N THR A 200 6.68 -11.54 5.87
CA THR A 200 6.16 -10.15 5.84
C THR A 200 6.98 -9.22 6.73
N GLY A 201 7.29 -8.05 6.21
CA GLY A 201 7.85 -6.94 6.98
C GLY A 201 6.82 -5.95 7.49
N ARG A 202 5.52 -6.22 7.26
CA ARG A 202 4.43 -5.26 7.48
C ARG A 202 3.84 -5.30 8.89
N ILE A 203 4.21 -6.26 9.73
CA ILE A 203 3.64 -6.43 11.07
C ILE A 203 4.71 -6.22 12.13
N ASN A 204 4.62 -5.13 12.86
CA ASN A 204 5.46 -4.87 14.04
C ASN A 204 4.78 -5.31 15.34
N GLN A 205 3.46 -5.36 15.34
CA GLN A 205 2.65 -5.75 16.49
C GLN A 205 1.36 -6.37 15.98
N TYR A 206 0.98 -7.49 16.58
CA TYR A 206 -0.34 -8.06 16.37
C TYR A 206 -1.21 -7.81 17.61
N ILE A 207 -2.24 -6.98 17.46
CA ILE A 207 -3.25 -6.75 18.50
C ILE A 207 -4.31 -7.85 18.36
N ILE A 208 -4.54 -8.59 19.43
CA ILE A 208 -5.48 -9.71 19.43
C ILE A 208 -6.91 -9.19 19.39
N PRO A 209 -7.80 -9.76 18.55
CA PRO A 209 -9.20 -9.38 18.47
C PRO A 209 -9.93 -9.36 19.82
N GLN A 210 -10.93 -8.49 19.94
CA GLN A 210 -11.72 -8.40 21.17
C GLN A 210 -12.43 -9.72 21.48
N GLY A 211 -12.35 -10.15 22.74
CA GLY A 211 -12.90 -11.44 23.17
C GLY A 211 -11.98 -12.64 22.97
N PHE A 212 -10.78 -12.44 22.42
CA PHE A 212 -9.76 -13.47 22.29
C PHE A 212 -8.65 -13.30 23.33
N THR A 213 -8.00 -14.41 23.65
CA THR A 213 -6.87 -14.45 24.59
C THR A 213 -5.72 -15.24 24.01
N ILE A 214 -4.49 -14.76 24.19
CA ILE A 214 -3.31 -15.47 23.70
C ILE A 214 -3.09 -16.71 24.56
N LYS A 215 -2.87 -17.85 23.91
CA LYS A 215 -2.47 -19.09 24.57
C LYS A 215 -0.96 -19.24 24.57
N THR A 216 -0.35 -19.18 23.40
CA THR A 216 1.11 -19.36 23.24
C THR A 216 1.64 -18.49 22.12
N VAL A 217 2.89 -18.07 22.27
CA VAL A 217 3.68 -17.42 21.23
C VAL A 217 5.04 -18.08 21.20
N TYR A 218 5.43 -18.64 20.07
CA TYR A 218 6.79 -19.09 19.83
C TYR A 218 7.46 -18.18 18.82
N LEU A 219 8.75 -17.91 19.04
CA LEU A 219 9.66 -17.28 18.09
C LEU A 219 10.80 -18.25 17.85
N ASP A 220 10.95 -18.74 16.62
CA ASP A 220 11.96 -19.73 16.23
C ASP A 220 11.95 -20.98 17.14
N GLY A 221 10.76 -21.40 17.58
CA GLY A 221 10.55 -22.53 18.49
C GLY A 221 10.77 -22.23 19.97
N GLU A 222 11.19 -21.03 20.35
CA GLU A 222 11.32 -20.61 21.74
C GLU A 222 10.05 -19.94 22.26
N LEU A 223 9.53 -20.41 23.39
CA LEU A 223 8.33 -19.83 24.02
C LEU A 223 8.62 -18.41 24.51
N GLN A 224 7.83 -17.45 24.01
CA GLN A 224 7.96 -16.04 24.35
C GLN A 224 7.05 -15.66 25.52
N LYS A 225 7.51 -14.70 26.33
CA LYS A 225 6.66 -14.02 27.31
C LYS A 225 5.86 -12.94 26.60
N ASN A 226 4.55 -13.01 26.67
CA ASN A 226 3.62 -12.13 25.98
C ASN A 226 2.80 -11.27 26.97
N SER A 227 2.33 -10.12 26.49
CA SER A 227 1.35 -9.30 27.19
C SER A 227 -0.06 -9.83 26.95
N PHE A 228 -1.01 -9.45 27.81
CA PHE A 228 -2.41 -9.74 27.55
C PHE A 228 -2.90 -8.86 26.39
N GLY A 229 -3.26 -9.49 25.26
CA GLY A 229 -3.96 -8.82 24.16
C GLY A 229 -3.08 -8.32 23.00
N SER A 230 -1.76 -8.49 23.03
CA SER A 230 -0.92 -8.23 21.86
C SER A 230 0.35 -9.06 21.81
N VAL A 231 0.90 -9.24 20.62
CA VAL A 231 2.22 -9.84 20.38
C VAL A 231 3.14 -8.79 19.76
N ASP A 232 4.30 -8.56 20.38
CA ASP A 232 5.36 -7.76 19.80
C ASP A 232 6.08 -8.59 18.73
N MET A 233 6.06 -8.08 17.50
CA MET A 233 6.59 -8.72 16.30
C MET A 233 7.74 -7.94 15.69
N THR A 234 8.37 -7.02 16.45
CA THR A 234 9.51 -6.22 16.01
C THR A 234 10.81 -7.00 15.81
N LYS A 235 10.91 -8.20 16.39
CA LYS A 235 12.02 -9.10 16.14
C LYS A 235 11.71 -9.91 14.89
N GLU A 236 12.73 -10.13 14.08
CA GLU A 236 12.65 -11.00 12.91
C GLU A 236 12.71 -12.47 13.34
N GLY A 237 12.06 -13.33 12.57
CA GLY A 237 12.04 -14.77 12.80
C GLY A 237 10.68 -15.40 12.50
N TYR A 238 10.56 -16.69 12.78
CA TYR A 238 9.31 -17.42 12.56
C TYR A 238 8.43 -17.40 13.81
N TYR A 239 7.27 -16.76 13.69
CA TYR A 239 6.26 -16.65 14.74
C TYR A 239 5.21 -17.74 14.61
N GLU A 240 4.89 -18.39 15.73
CA GLU A 240 3.75 -19.28 15.89
C GLU A 240 2.85 -18.78 17.02
N ILE A 241 1.76 -18.11 16.67
CA ILE A 241 0.86 -17.46 17.61
C ILE A 241 -0.44 -18.26 17.67
N CYS A 242 -0.76 -18.80 18.85
CA CYS A 242 -2.02 -19.47 19.13
C CYS A 242 -2.85 -18.61 20.08
N TYR A 243 -4.09 -18.32 19.71
CA TYR A 243 -5.02 -17.51 20.50
C TYR A 243 -6.42 -18.12 20.46
N ARG A 244 -7.16 -17.99 21.55
CA ARG A 244 -8.46 -18.64 21.74
C ARG A 244 -9.58 -17.62 21.83
N CYS A 245 -10.66 -17.86 21.10
CA CYS A 245 -11.90 -17.14 21.32
C CYS A 245 -12.50 -17.56 22.67
N SER A 246 -12.72 -16.61 23.57
CA SER A 246 -13.21 -16.93 24.92
C SER A 246 -14.66 -17.41 24.93
N ALA A 247 -15.46 -17.00 23.95
CA ALA A 247 -16.87 -17.36 23.84
C ALA A 247 -17.07 -18.75 23.21
N THR A 248 -16.35 -19.05 22.12
CA THR A 248 -16.51 -20.32 21.38
C THR A 248 -15.55 -21.42 21.87
N GLY A 249 -14.46 -21.06 22.53
CA GLY A 249 -13.40 -21.99 22.94
C GLY A 249 -12.48 -22.46 21.81
N ILE A 250 -12.67 -21.95 20.58
CA ILE A 250 -11.91 -22.33 19.39
C ILE A 250 -10.53 -21.66 19.40
N ASP A 251 -9.50 -22.43 19.03
CA ASP A 251 -8.13 -21.97 18.86
C ASP A 251 -7.88 -21.52 17.41
N TYR A 252 -7.24 -20.37 17.27
CA TYR A 252 -6.83 -19.74 16.02
C TYR A 252 -5.31 -19.63 15.99
N TYR A 253 -4.75 -19.64 14.78
CA TYR A 253 -3.32 -19.69 14.55
C TYR A 253 -2.89 -18.63 13.55
N LEU A 254 -1.84 -17.88 13.89
CA LEU A 254 -1.09 -17.06 12.95
C LEU A 254 0.35 -17.56 12.93
N ASN A 255 0.73 -18.14 11.79
CA ASN A 255 2.07 -18.64 11.53
C ASN A 255 2.68 -17.82 10.40
N VAL A 256 3.73 -17.06 10.71
CA VAL A 256 4.30 -16.06 9.80
C VAL A 256 5.77 -15.82 10.13
N THR A 257 6.59 -15.62 9.11
CA THR A 257 7.97 -15.15 9.24
C THR A 257 7.97 -13.63 9.14
N THR A 258 8.53 -12.96 10.15
CA THR A 258 8.78 -11.51 10.10
C THR A 258 10.20 -11.25 9.62
N ASP A 259 10.32 -10.33 8.67
CA ASP A 259 11.58 -9.81 8.16
C ASP A 259 11.39 -8.31 7.90
N HIS A 260 12.10 -7.47 8.64
CA HIS A 260 12.01 -6.02 8.56
C HIS A 260 13.23 -5.42 7.85
N THR A 261 14.14 -6.25 7.35
CA THR A 261 15.39 -5.83 6.74
C THR A 261 15.14 -5.48 5.27
N PRO A 262 15.30 -4.20 4.87
CA PRO A 262 15.13 -3.83 3.47
C PRO A 262 16.20 -4.47 2.56
N PRO A 263 15.91 -4.59 1.25
CA PRO A 263 16.89 -5.11 0.29
C PRO A 263 18.20 -4.33 0.30
N ASP A 264 19.34 -5.03 0.32
CA ASP A 264 20.68 -4.44 0.17
C ASP A 264 21.04 -4.29 -1.32
N VAL A 265 20.47 -3.27 -1.96
CA VAL A 265 20.69 -2.98 -3.38
C VAL A 265 21.50 -1.71 -3.60
N THR A 266 22.50 -1.81 -4.46
CA THR A 266 23.34 -0.68 -4.87
C THR A 266 23.08 -0.30 -6.33
N PHE A 267 23.07 1.02 -6.58
CA PHE A 267 22.88 1.61 -7.91
C PHE A 267 24.21 2.19 -8.41
N GLU A 268 24.87 1.49 -9.33
CA GLU A 268 26.13 1.93 -9.93
C GLU A 268 25.91 2.79 -11.17
N GLY A 269 26.78 3.77 -11.40
CA GLY A 269 26.73 4.67 -12.55
C GLY A 269 26.04 6.02 -12.27
N ILE A 270 25.56 6.22 -11.05
CA ILE A 270 24.98 7.48 -10.56
C ILE A 270 26.06 8.29 -9.84
N ASP A 271 26.16 9.57 -10.16
CA ASP A 271 27.05 10.52 -9.49
C ASP A 271 26.43 11.12 -8.21
N SER A 272 27.18 12.00 -7.53
CA SER A 272 26.72 12.64 -6.29
C SER A 272 25.51 13.56 -6.46
N ASN A 273 25.11 13.89 -7.69
CA ASN A 273 23.98 14.76 -8.01
C ASN A 273 22.78 13.96 -8.55
N SER A 274 22.71 12.66 -8.27
CA SER A 274 21.67 11.74 -8.77
C SER A 274 21.58 11.70 -10.30
N LYS A 275 22.71 11.88 -10.99
CA LYS A 275 22.79 11.91 -12.44
C LYS A 275 23.70 10.81 -12.97
N ALA A 276 23.33 10.21 -14.08
CA ALA A 276 24.10 9.20 -14.78
C ALA A 276 24.43 9.68 -16.19
N LYS A 277 25.69 9.50 -16.63
CA LYS A 277 26.15 9.81 -18.00
C LYS A 277 26.19 8.56 -18.89
N GLY A 278 25.46 7.52 -18.50
CA GLY A 278 25.45 6.21 -19.12
C GLY A 278 24.52 5.26 -18.36
N PRO A 279 24.61 3.94 -18.62
CA PRO A 279 23.78 2.95 -17.97
C PRO A 279 23.91 2.96 -16.45
N VAL A 280 22.79 2.79 -15.76
CA VAL A 280 22.74 2.52 -14.32
C VAL A 280 22.59 1.03 -14.10
N THR A 281 23.46 0.44 -13.27
CA THR A 281 23.42 -1.00 -12.96
C THR A 281 22.95 -1.24 -11.54
N LEU A 282 21.96 -2.12 -11.36
CA LEU A 282 21.53 -2.59 -10.04
C LEU A 282 22.35 -3.81 -9.64
N LYS A 283 22.91 -3.81 -8.43
CA LYS A 283 23.64 -4.93 -7.82
C LYS A 283 23.08 -5.27 -6.46
N GLY A 284 23.22 -6.53 -6.05
CA GLY A 284 22.75 -7.02 -4.74
C GLY A 284 21.33 -7.60 -4.73
N LEU A 285 20.67 -7.63 -5.89
CA LEU A 285 19.35 -8.28 -6.03
C LEU A 285 19.42 -9.76 -5.65
N GLN A 286 18.48 -10.21 -4.82
CA GLN A 286 18.32 -11.57 -4.38
C GLN A 286 17.18 -12.29 -5.11
N GLU A 287 17.08 -13.60 -4.92
CA GLU A 287 15.96 -14.38 -5.46
C GLU A 287 14.67 -14.00 -4.73
N GLY A 288 13.64 -13.61 -5.49
CA GLY A 288 12.36 -13.13 -4.95
C GLY A 288 12.20 -11.60 -4.99
N ASP A 289 13.29 -10.85 -5.19
CA ASP A 289 13.21 -9.39 -5.32
C ASP A 289 12.42 -8.98 -6.57
N THR A 290 11.56 -7.99 -6.41
CA THR A 290 10.79 -7.36 -7.49
C THR A 290 11.23 -5.92 -7.69
N VAL A 291 11.56 -5.56 -8.94
CA VAL A 291 11.96 -4.19 -9.31
C VAL A 291 10.82 -3.50 -10.06
N TYR A 292 10.40 -2.34 -9.54
CA TYR A 292 9.45 -1.43 -10.15
C TYR A 292 10.19 -0.19 -10.64
N ILE A 293 9.91 0.23 -11.87
CA ILE A 293 10.57 1.38 -12.50
C ILE A 293 9.48 2.30 -13.06
N LEU A 294 9.50 3.57 -12.66
CA LEU A 294 8.72 4.64 -13.27
C LEU A 294 9.67 5.50 -14.09
N LEU A 295 9.33 5.77 -15.36
CA LEU A 295 10.13 6.57 -16.28
C LEU A 295 9.35 7.82 -16.69
N ASN A 296 9.90 9.01 -16.47
CA ASN A 296 9.29 10.30 -16.83
C ASN A 296 7.82 10.42 -16.36
N SER A 297 7.52 9.90 -15.18
CA SER A 297 6.16 9.83 -14.61
C SER A 297 5.15 9.00 -15.42
N ASP A 298 5.61 8.21 -16.40
CA ASP A 298 4.80 7.22 -17.11
C ASP A 298 4.94 5.86 -16.41
N GLU A 299 3.81 5.20 -16.16
CA GLU A 299 3.69 3.94 -15.43
C GLU A 299 4.11 2.74 -16.28
N THR A 300 5.23 2.84 -16.99
CA THR A 300 5.76 1.69 -17.73
C THR A 300 6.43 0.70 -16.78
N GLY A 301 5.59 -0.13 -16.19
CA GLY A 301 5.68 -1.60 -16.18
C GLY A 301 6.93 -2.22 -15.55
N LYS A 302 6.70 -3.21 -14.68
CA LYS A 302 7.69 -4.22 -14.27
C LYS A 302 8.62 -4.55 -15.44
N MET A 303 9.85 -4.04 -15.42
CA MET A 303 10.80 -4.33 -16.48
C MET A 303 11.26 -5.76 -16.30
N ASN A 304 11.07 -6.57 -17.34
CA ASN A 304 11.63 -7.91 -17.41
C ASN A 304 13.16 -7.81 -17.31
N TYR A 305 13.65 -8.11 -16.11
CA TYR A 305 15.00 -8.51 -15.71
C TYR A 305 16.11 -8.25 -16.74
N GLN A 306 16.59 -7.01 -16.78
CA GLN A 306 17.98 -6.72 -17.12
C GLN A 306 18.50 -5.78 -16.03
N ASN A 307 19.56 -6.18 -15.33
CA ASN A 307 20.17 -5.40 -14.23
C ASN A 307 20.71 -4.02 -14.65
N GLN A 308 20.43 -3.56 -15.88
CA GLN A 308 20.87 -2.29 -16.43
C GLN A 308 19.72 -1.48 -16.98
N ILE A 309 19.69 -0.21 -16.59
CA ILE A 309 18.78 0.81 -17.09
C ILE A 309 19.60 1.72 -18.00
N THR A 310 19.25 1.75 -19.29
CA THR A 310 20.09 2.40 -20.32
C THR A 310 19.45 3.60 -20.99
N LYS A 311 18.11 3.68 -20.96
CA LYS A 311 17.36 4.72 -21.67
C LYS A 311 17.47 6.04 -20.91
N GLU A 312 17.62 7.14 -21.63
CA GLU A 312 17.62 8.48 -21.05
C GLU A 312 16.26 8.87 -20.45
N GLY A 313 16.29 9.66 -19.37
CA GLY A 313 15.08 10.13 -18.69
C GLY A 313 15.22 10.17 -17.17
N GLU A 314 14.13 10.55 -16.52
CA GLU A 314 13.96 10.62 -15.07
C GLU A 314 13.37 9.30 -14.57
N TYR A 315 13.99 8.72 -13.54
CA TYR A 315 13.64 7.42 -13.00
C TYR A 315 13.30 7.50 -11.52
N HIS A 316 12.23 6.81 -11.13
CA HIS A 316 11.98 6.35 -9.76
C HIS A 316 12.02 4.82 -9.77
N VAL A 317 13.02 4.23 -9.12
CA VAL A 317 13.18 2.78 -9.04
C VAL A 317 12.93 2.32 -7.62
N THR A 318 12.00 1.38 -7.45
CA THR A 318 11.70 0.71 -6.19
C THR A 318 12.08 -0.75 -6.30
N VAL A 319 12.96 -1.22 -5.41
CA VAL A 319 13.21 -2.66 -5.23
C VAL A 319 12.49 -3.12 -3.98
N MET A 320 11.75 -4.21 -4.09
CA MET A 320 10.99 -4.82 -3.01
C MET A 320 11.43 -6.27 -2.82
N ASP A 321 11.71 -6.69 -1.59
CA ASP A 321 12.03 -8.09 -1.29
C ASP A 321 10.76 -8.95 -1.19
N LYS A 322 10.94 -10.21 -0.82
CA LYS A 322 9.86 -11.19 -0.61
C LYS A 322 8.99 -10.87 0.60
N ALA A 323 9.55 -10.28 1.65
CA ALA A 323 8.82 -9.83 2.84
C ALA A 323 8.01 -8.54 2.58
N GLY A 324 8.23 -7.89 1.43
CA GLY A 324 7.60 -6.65 1.04
C GLY A 324 8.28 -5.39 1.62
N ASN A 325 9.48 -5.50 2.19
CA ASN A 325 10.30 -4.33 2.48
C ASN A 325 10.83 -3.76 1.17
N SER A 326 11.11 -2.46 1.14
CA SER A 326 11.53 -1.81 -0.10
C SER A 326 12.55 -0.70 0.10
N ILE A 327 13.33 -0.48 -0.95
CA ILE A 327 14.24 0.66 -1.12
C ILE A 327 13.92 1.35 -2.44
N SER A 328 13.85 2.67 -2.43
CA SER A 328 13.62 3.48 -3.63
C SER A 328 14.78 4.41 -3.94
N ARG A 329 15.02 4.68 -5.23
CA ARG A 329 16.03 5.62 -5.69
C ARG A 329 15.56 6.42 -6.90
N ASP A 330 15.71 7.75 -6.79
CA ASP A 330 15.51 8.68 -7.88
C ASP A 330 16.84 9.03 -8.57
N PHE A 331 16.85 8.99 -9.91
CA PHE A 331 17.99 9.45 -10.71
C PHE A 331 17.63 9.83 -12.14
N ILE A 332 18.52 10.55 -12.80
CA ILE A 332 18.35 10.98 -14.20
C ILE A 332 19.47 10.40 -15.06
N ILE A 333 19.11 9.63 -16.09
CA ILE A 333 20.05 9.25 -17.14
C ILE A 333 20.09 10.37 -18.18
N MET A 334 21.20 11.10 -18.21
CA MET A 334 21.41 12.15 -19.19
C MET A 334 21.66 11.57 -20.58
N PHE A 335 21.18 12.28 -21.60
CA PHE A 335 21.58 12.01 -22.96
C PHE A 335 23.10 12.18 -23.11
N TYR A 336 23.79 11.09 -23.44
CA TYR A 336 25.23 11.08 -23.67
C TYR A 336 25.53 10.67 -25.11
N LEU A 337 26.00 11.63 -25.92
CA LEU A 337 26.61 11.33 -27.21
C LEU A 337 28.00 10.76 -26.99
N ASN A 338 28.21 9.50 -27.37
CA ASN A 338 29.53 8.90 -27.37
C ASN A 338 30.49 9.77 -28.18
N VAL A 339 31.65 10.14 -27.62
CA VAL A 339 32.68 10.97 -28.29
C VAL A 339 33.03 10.42 -29.68
N LYS A 340 33.04 9.09 -29.85
CA LYS A 340 33.22 8.44 -31.16
C LYS A 340 32.10 8.78 -32.14
N GLY A 341 30.85 8.83 -31.67
CA GLY A 341 29.68 9.24 -32.44
C GLY A 341 29.73 10.70 -32.84
N VAL A 342 30.11 11.60 -31.93
CA VAL A 342 30.32 13.03 -32.23
C VAL A 342 31.41 13.22 -33.28
N PHE A 343 32.52 12.49 -33.15
CA PHE A 343 33.62 12.53 -34.10
C PHE A 343 33.21 12.01 -35.49
N PHE A 344 32.44 10.93 -35.54
CA PHE A 344 31.92 10.40 -36.79
C PHE A 344 30.95 11.38 -37.46
N LEU A 345 30.07 12.01 -36.69
CA LEU A 345 29.13 13.01 -37.18
C LEU A 345 29.86 14.25 -37.70
N SER A 346 30.92 14.71 -37.03
CA SER A 346 31.74 15.83 -37.50
C SER A 346 32.48 15.52 -38.80
N LEU A 347 32.96 14.28 -38.98
CA LEU A 347 33.62 13.83 -40.21
C LEU A 347 32.66 13.86 -41.41
N ILE A 348 31.41 13.45 -41.21
CA ILE A 348 30.35 13.54 -42.23
C ILE A 348 30.09 15.01 -42.62
N VAL A 349 29.97 15.91 -41.64
CA VAL A 349 29.74 17.34 -41.89
C VAL A 349 30.88 17.97 -42.71
N VAL A 350 32.14 17.65 -42.38
CA VAL A 350 33.32 18.13 -43.13
C VAL A 350 33.30 17.62 -44.58
N LEU A 351 32.92 16.36 -44.80
CA LEU A 351 32.83 15.76 -46.14
C LEU A 351 31.76 16.44 -46.99
N ILE A 352 30.57 16.71 -46.42
CA ILE A 352 29.48 17.43 -47.11
C ILE A 352 29.93 18.84 -47.50
N ILE A 353 30.57 19.57 -46.59
CA ILE A 353 31.10 20.92 -46.88
C ILE A 353 32.13 20.85 -48.02
N GLY A 354 33.04 19.87 -47.99
CA GLY A 354 34.03 19.65 -49.04
C GLY A 354 33.38 19.42 -50.42
N VAL A 355 32.35 18.58 -50.49
CA VAL A 355 31.59 18.32 -51.72
C VAL A 355 30.87 19.59 -52.21
N LEU A 356 30.23 20.35 -51.32
CA LEU A 356 29.54 21.59 -51.68
C LEU A 356 30.51 22.64 -52.23
N ILE A 357 31.70 22.78 -51.65
CA ILE A 357 32.75 23.68 -52.15
C ILE A 357 33.22 23.23 -53.54
N ALA A 358 33.46 21.93 -53.73
CA ALA A 358 33.89 21.39 -55.03
C ALA A 358 32.81 21.63 -56.12
N LEU A 359 31.53 21.37 -55.81
CA LEU A 359 30.42 21.64 -56.71
C LEU A 359 30.30 23.13 -57.04
N TYR A 360 30.47 24.01 -56.05
CA TYR A 360 30.44 25.46 -56.26
C TYR A 360 31.55 25.95 -57.21
N ILE A 361 32.78 25.45 -57.02
CA ILE A 361 33.92 25.80 -57.88
C ILE A 361 33.70 25.26 -59.30
N SER A 362 33.26 24.01 -59.43
CA SER A 362 32.97 23.38 -60.73
C SER A 362 31.90 24.16 -61.51
N ARG A 363 30.81 24.56 -60.82
CA ARG A 363 29.71 25.34 -61.44
C ARG A 363 30.17 26.72 -61.93
N LYS A 364 31.13 27.36 -61.25
CA LYS A 364 31.72 28.63 -61.72
C LYS A 364 32.62 28.45 -62.94
N ARG A 365 33.40 27.36 -63.00
CA ARG A 365 34.28 27.09 -64.15
C ARG A 365 33.50 26.70 -65.42
N LEU A 366 32.35 26.06 -65.26
CA LEU A 366 31.46 25.69 -66.37
C LEU A 366 30.66 26.86 -66.97
N ARG A 367 30.70 28.05 -66.36
CA ARG A 367 30.01 29.26 -66.85
C ARG A 367 30.88 30.16 -67.73
N VAL A 368 31.97 29.62 -68.28
CA VAL A 368 32.82 30.29 -69.28
C VAL A 368 32.61 29.60 -70.64
N ARG A 369 31.60 30.07 -71.37
CA ARG A 369 31.61 30.23 -72.83
C ARG A 369 30.54 31.24 -73.20
#